data_AF-A0A2V8B0Z9-F1
#
_entry.id   AF-A0A2V8B0Z9-F1
#
_cell.length_a   1.000
_cell.length_b   1.000
_cell.length_c   1.000
_cell.angle_alpha   90.00
_cell.angle_beta   90.00
_cell.angle_gamma   90.00
#
_symmetry.space_group_name_H-M   'P 1'
#
loop_
_entity.id
_entity.type
_entity.pdbx_description
1 polymer ?
#
loop_
_entity_poly.entity_id
_entity_poly.type
_entity_poly.pdbx_seq_one_letter_code
_entity_poly.pdbx_strand_id
1 'polypeptide(L)'
;MDNRAIARILREIADLLEIKDANPFKIRAYRNGADIAANHPHELNTLDEAGLREIPGIGKDLATRIREVAESGDAAFHRELVAEFPPTILDLLHLQGVGPKTVAMLYRELAVRTIDDLEAAAKDGRVRSLRGMGPKKEALILKALEERKRFAGRHLLPDAHDAAAALVGYLRERAPDAVVEPVGSLRRGCDTCGDLDLLASGAPPGLMDQFVEYQQVERVLGHGDTKSSILLEGGFQADLRLVAADSRGAALQYFTGSKGHNIALRDRAIGRGFKLNEYGLFRTTDDVRVAGEREEEIYGALDLDWIPPELRELRGEIEAAEAHALPRLIERADLRGDLHSHTTATDGRDDIRAMADAARAAGLEYLAITDHSQSLAMANGLDERRAADHASRIRAVDAERPGIRLLAGIECDIKPDGTLDLSNGCLAELDLVVASVHSAFNQDRRQMTDRLLRAIEHSHVDILGHPTGRLILRREPYPVDVDAVVDAAARHGVALEINCQVDRLDLNDAHAKLARDRGVRLVISTDAHSRHAFGRLRWGILVARRAWLRPADVLNTLPFDELRASLRRNRP
;
A
#
# COMPACT_ATOMS: atom_id res chain seq x y z
N MET A 1 -23.44 3.52 -2.12
CA MET A 1 -22.22 3.08 -2.82
C MET A 1 -21.13 4.13 -2.66
N ASP A 2 -19.88 3.74 -2.41
CA ASP A 2 -18.80 4.71 -2.17
C ASP A 2 -18.20 5.26 -3.49
N ASN A 3 -17.40 6.33 -3.35
CA ASN A 3 -16.76 7.01 -4.47
C ASN A 3 -15.77 6.12 -5.24
N ARG A 4 -15.14 5.16 -4.57
CA ARG A 4 -14.19 4.22 -5.18
C ARG A 4 -14.90 3.25 -6.11
N ALA A 5 -16.07 2.75 -5.71
CA ALA A 5 -16.90 1.90 -6.54
C ALA A 5 -17.40 2.63 -7.79
N ILE A 6 -17.85 3.90 -7.65
CA ILE A 6 -18.23 4.74 -8.78
C ILE A 6 -17.05 4.92 -9.75
N ALA A 7 -15.88 5.27 -9.22
CA ALA A 7 -14.69 5.45 -10.02
C ALA A 7 -14.24 4.19 -10.76
N ARG A 8 -14.34 3.04 -10.10
CA ARG A 8 -14.02 1.74 -10.71
C ARG A 8 -14.88 1.51 -11.95
N ILE A 9 -16.20 1.67 -11.86
CA ILE A 9 -17.11 1.50 -13.00
C ILE A 9 -16.79 2.49 -14.13
N LEU A 10 -16.55 3.76 -13.82
CA LEU A 10 -16.18 4.75 -14.85
C LEU A 10 -14.85 4.41 -15.54
N ARG A 11 -13.89 3.84 -14.81
CA ARG A 11 -12.60 3.40 -15.36
C ARG A 11 -12.77 2.18 -16.25
N GLU A 12 -13.57 1.20 -15.83
CA GLU A 12 -13.94 0.04 -16.64
C GLU A 12 -14.62 0.46 -17.95
N ILE A 13 -15.57 1.41 -17.90
CA ILE A 13 -16.17 2.00 -19.12
C ILE A 13 -15.09 2.58 -20.04
N ALA A 14 -14.15 3.36 -19.50
CA ALA A 14 -13.09 3.96 -20.31
C ALA A 14 -12.19 2.91 -20.98
N ASP A 15 -11.84 1.86 -20.24
CA ASP A 15 -11.01 0.78 -20.76
C ASP A 15 -11.74 -0.04 -21.82
N LEU A 16 -13.03 -0.36 -21.63
CA LEU A 16 -13.87 -1.02 -22.64
C LEU A 16 -14.02 -0.16 -23.91
N LEU A 17 -14.20 1.15 -23.75
CA LEU A 17 -14.25 2.09 -24.89
C LEU A 17 -12.93 2.13 -25.64
N GLU A 18 -11.79 2.07 -24.95
CA GLU A 18 -10.48 2.03 -25.59
C GLU A 18 -10.22 0.68 -26.28
N ILE A 19 -10.68 -0.43 -25.70
CA ILE A 19 -10.64 -1.76 -26.34
C ILE A 19 -11.49 -1.77 -27.62
N LYS A 20 -12.65 -1.10 -27.59
CA LYS A 20 -13.56 -0.92 -28.72
C LYS A 20 -13.04 0.06 -29.80
N ASP A 21 -11.92 0.74 -29.56
CA ASP A 21 -11.40 1.79 -30.44
C ASP A 21 -12.41 2.94 -30.64
N ALA A 22 -13.13 3.29 -29.56
CA ALA A 22 -14.12 4.35 -29.56
C ALA A 22 -13.48 5.76 -29.60
N ASN A 23 -14.31 6.80 -29.64
CA ASN A 23 -13.86 8.18 -29.74
C ASN A 23 -12.87 8.56 -28.59
N PRO A 24 -11.64 9.02 -28.90
CA PRO A 24 -10.64 9.37 -27.90
C PRO A 24 -11.06 10.44 -26.90
N PHE A 25 -11.93 11.38 -27.30
CA PHE A 25 -12.47 12.40 -26.38
C PHE A 25 -13.40 11.78 -25.34
N LYS A 26 -14.21 10.79 -25.73
CA LYS A 26 -15.11 10.09 -24.83
C LYS A 26 -14.32 9.22 -23.85
N ILE A 27 -13.31 8.49 -24.32
CA ILE A 27 -12.41 7.70 -23.46
C ILE A 27 -11.76 8.61 -22.40
N ARG A 28 -11.18 9.75 -22.81
CA ARG A 28 -10.59 10.73 -21.89
C ARG A 28 -11.60 11.28 -20.88
N ALA A 29 -12.83 11.56 -21.33
CA ALA A 29 -13.88 12.05 -20.44
C ALA A 29 -14.20 11.03 -19.32
N TYR A 30 -14.36 9.75 -19.64
CA TYR A 30 -14.60 8.71 -18.63
C TYR A 30 -13.41 8.47 -17.71
N ARG A 31 -12.17 8.49 -18.23
CA ARG A 31 -10.97 8.41 -17.38
C ARG A 31 -10.89 9.57 -16.39
N ASN A 32 -11.08 10.78 -16.88
CA ASN A 32 -11.10 11.97 -16.03
C ASN A 32 -12.24 11.89 -15.01
N GLY A 33 -13.44 11.45 -15.42
CA GLY A 33 -14.58 11.25 -14.53
C GLY A 33 -14.32 10.22 -13.44
N ALA A 34 -13.68 9.09 -13.78
CA ALA A 34 -13.26 8.07 -12.81
C ALA A 34 -12.27 8.65 -11.79
N ASP A 35 -11.29 9.41 -12.25
CA ASP A 35 -10.27 10.00 -11.40
C ASP A 35 -10.83 11.12 -10.51
N ILE A 36 -11.80 11.88 -11.01
CA ILE A 36 -12.59 12.84 -10.21
C ILE A 36 -13.37 12.08 -9.15
N ALA A 37 -14.10 11.04 -9.53
CA ALA A 37 -14.92 10.26 -8.61
C ALA A 37 -14.10 9.64 -7.47
N ALA A 38 -13.00 8.95 -7.78
CA ALA A 38 -12.17 8.24 -6.80
C ALA A 38 -11.60 9.16 -5.72
N ASN A 39 -11.41 10.44 -6.05
CA ASN A 39 -10.70 11.41 -5.23
C ASN A 39 -11.60 12.55 -4.78
N HIS A 40 -12.92 12.46 -5.03
CA HIS A 40 -13.85 13.49 -4.60
C HIS A 40 -13.99 13.47 -3.07
N PRO A 41 -13.89 14.63 -2.40
CA PRO A 41 -13.87 14.75 -0.94
C PRO A 41 -15.22 14.39 -0.27
N HIS A 42 -16.31 14.55 -1.00
CA HIS A 42 -17.66 14.24 -0.53
C HIS A 42 -18.19 13.00 -1.24
N GLU A 43 -19.08 12.27 -0.58
CA GLU A 43 -19.77 11.14 -1.18
C GLU A 43 -20.60 11.61 -2.38
N LEU A 44 -20.20 11.18 -3.57
CA LEU A 44 -20.91 11.51 -4.81
C LEU A 44 -22.32 10.92 -4.83
N ASN A 45 -22.56 9.86 -4.05
CA ASN A 45 -23.86 9.25 -3.91
C ASN A 45 -24.92 10.19 -3.31
N THR A 46 -24.51 11.24 -2.57
CA THR A 46 -25.43 12.20 -1.94
C THR A 46 -25.81 13.34 -2.87
N LEU A 47 -25.16 13.48 -4.03
CA LEU A 47 -25.39 14.55 -4.98
C LEU A 47 -26.41 14.13 -6.05
N ASP A 48 -27.26 15.06 -6.46
CA ASP A 48 -28.12 14.90 -7.63
C ASP A 48 -27.37 15.23 -8.94
N GLU A 49 -28.00 15.04 -10.10
CA GLU A 49 -27.33 15.34 -11.38
C GLU A 49 -26.89 16.80 -11.50
N ALA A 50 -27.62 17.75 -10.88
CA ALA A 50 -27.28 19.16 -10.93
C ALA A 50 -25.99 19.42 -10.13
N GLY A 51 -25.93 18.97 -8.88
CA GLY A 51 -24.74 19.06 -8.03
C GLY A 51 -23.54 18.31 -8.60
N LEU A 52 -23.76 17.18 -9.28
CA LEU A 52 -22.68 16.47 -9.98
C LEU A 52 -22.11 17.28 -11.16
N ARG A 53 -22.93 18.02 -11.89
CA ARG A 53 -22.49 18.85 -13.02
C ARG A 53 -21.76 20.12 -12.59
N GLU A 54 -21.88 20.53 -11.34
CA GLU A 54 -21.08 21.62 -10.79
C GLU A 54 -19.62 21.21 -10.58
N ILE A 55 -19.34 19.90 -10.53
CA ILE A 55 -17.98 19.38 -10.39
C ILE A 55 -17.22 19.56 -11.71
N PRO A 56 -16.10 20.31 -11.72
CA PRO A 56 -15.31 20.52 -12.92
C PRO A 56 -14.86 19.20 -13.55
N GLY A 57 -15.19 19.00 -14.83
CA GLY A 57 -14.87 17.78 -15.58
C GLY A 57 -15.97 16.72 -15.58
N ILE A 58 -17.05 16.90 -14.82
CA ILE A 58 -18.25 16.05 -14.89
C ILE A 58 -19.31 16.72 -15.76
N GLY A 59 -19.41 16.26 -17.01
CA GLY A 59 -20.46 16.67 -17.94
C GLY A 59 -21.77 15.93 -17.71
N LYS A 60 -22.80 16.27 -18.51
CA LYS A 60 -24.14 15.67 -18.44
C LYS A 60 -24.13 14.13 -18.44
N ASP A 61 -23.41 13.51 -19.37
CA ASP A 61 -23.36 12.04 -19.50
C ASP A 61 -22.73 11.40 -18.25
N LEU A 62 -21.59 11.93 -17.78
CA LEU A 62 -20.93 11.42 -16.56
C LEU A 62 -21.81 11.59 -15.32
N ALA A 63 -22.48 12.72 -15.16
CA ALA A 63 -23.40 12.93 -14.04
C ALA A 63 -24.51 11.88 -14.01
N THR A 64 -25.12 11.59 -15.17
CA THR A 64 -26.12 10.52 -15.29
C THR A 64 -25.54 9.15 -14.93
N ARG A 65 -24.34 8.79 -15.43
CA ARG A 65 -23.71 7.51 -15.07
C ARG A 65 -23.37 7.39 -13.59
N ILE A 66 -22.86 8.47 -12.99
CA ILE A 66 -22.54 8.50 -11.56
C ILE A 66 -23.80 8.27 -10.73
N ARG A 67 -24.94 8.87 -11.10
CA ARG A 67 -26.23 8.61 -10.45
C ARG A 67 -26.68 7.16 -10.60
N GLU A 68 -26.65 6.63 -11.82
CA GLU A 68 -27.03 5.23 -12.08
C GLU A 68 -26.22 4.25 -11.21
N VAL A 69 -24.90 4.46 -11.14
CA VAL A 69 -24.00 3.66 -10.32
C VAL A 69 -24.28 3.86 -8.83
N ALA A 70 -24.50 5.09 -8.38
CA ALA A 70 -24.79 5.38 -6.98
C ALA A 70 -26.10 4.73 -6.49
N GLU A 71 -27.12 4.67 -7.34
CA GLU A 71 -28.45 4.15 -7.03
C GLU A 71 -28.56 2.63 -7.18
N SER A 72 -28.03 2.09 -8.29
CA SER A 72 -28.25 0.69 -8.67
C SER A 72 -27.00 -0.19 -8.59
N GLY A 73 -25.87 0.42 -8.21
CA GLY A 73 -24.57 -0.23 -8.12
C GLY A 73 -23.80 -0.34 -9.44
N ASP A 74 -24.42 0.04 -10.56
CA ASP A 74 -23.84 -0.05 -11.89
C ASP A 74 -24.55 0.87 -12.90
N ALA A 75 -23.92 1.19 -14.03
CA ALA A 75 -24.52 2.02 -15.09
C ALA A 75 -25.11 1.15 -16.21
N ALA A 76 -26.23 1.59 -16.80
CA ALA A 76 -26.80 0.88 -17.96
C ALA A 76 -25.80 0.80 -19.12
N PHE A 77 -25.08 1.89 -19.36
CA PHE A 77 -24.04 1.96 -20.39
C PHE A 77 -22.84 1.05 -20.10
N HIS A 78 -22.52 0.81 -18.82
CA HIS A 78 -21.47 -0.15 -18.46
C HIS A 78 -21.91 -1.57 -18.81
N ARG A 79 -23.13 -1.98 -18.43
CA ARG A 79 -23.68 -3.31 -18.77
C ARG A 79 -23.75 -3.55 -20.27
N GLU A 80 -24.17 -2.53 -21.03
CA GLU A 80 -24.18 -2.58 -22.50
C GLU A 80 -22.78 -2.85 -23.05
N LEU A 81 -21.76 -2.10 -22.60
CA LEU A 81 -20.39 -2.29 -23.05
C LEU A 81 -19.83 -3.65 -22.63
N VAL A 82 -20.06 -4.09 -21.39
CA VAL A 82 -19.62 -5.40 -20.90
C VAL A 82 -20.22 -6.53 -21.75
N ALA A 83 -21.50 -6.42 -22.15
CA ALA A 83 -22.16 -7.42 -22.99
C ALA A 83 -21.57 -7.54 -24.42
N GLU A 84 -20.81 -6.55 -24.88
CA GLU A 84 -20.13 -6.59 -26.18
C GLU A 84 -18.82 -7.42 -26.14
N PHE A 85 -18.29 -7.71 -24.95
CA PHE A 85 -17.03 -8.41 -24.77
C PHE A 85 -17.20 -9.69 -23.95
N PRO A 86 -16.23 -10.63 -24.02
CA PRO A 86 -16.16 -11.71 -23.05
C PRO A 86 -16.10 -11.17 -21.62
N PRO A 87 -16.78 -11.80 -20.64
CA PRO A 87 -16.78 -11.35 -19.25
C PRO A 87 -15.37 -11.18 -18.65
N THR A 88 -14.41 -11.95 -19.16
CA THR A 88 -13.01 -12.00 -18.70
C THR A 88 -12.08 -11.02 -19.41
N ILE A 89 -12.59 -10.14 -20.29
CA ILE A 89 -11.70 -9.28 -21.10
C ILE A 89 -10.91 -8.29 -20.23
N LEU A 90 -11.54 -7.77 -19.18
CA LEU A 90 -10.94 -6.79 -18.27
C LEU A 90 -9.85 -7.42 -17.40
N ASP A 91 -9.92 -8.73 -17.15
CA ASP A 91 -8.88 -9.45 -16.43
C ASP A 91 -7.51 -9.30 -17.08
N LEU A 92 -7.46 -9.19 -18.41
CA LEU A 92 -6.20 -9.03 -19.15
C LEU A 92 -5.49 -7.72 -18.81
N LEU A 93 -6.21 -6.67 -18.40
CA LEU A 93 -5.66 -5.36 -18.04
C LEU A 93 -4.91 -5.38 -16.70
N HIS A 94 -5.13 -6.42 -15.89
CA HIS A 94 -4.42 -6.59 -14.62
C HIS A 94 -2.98 -7.09 -14.82
N LEU A 95 -2.59 -7.49 -16.05
CA LEU A 95 -1.24 -7.94 -16.34
C LEU A 95 -0.29 -6.76 -16.56
N GLN A 96 0.90 -6.82 -15.95
CA GLN A 96 1.91 -5.78 -16.11
C GLN A 96 2.30 -5.61 -17.59
N GLY A 97 2.29 -4.37 -18.07
CA GLY A 97 2.63 -4.04 -19.46
C GLY A 97 1.52 -4.33 -20.47
N VAL A 98 0.34 -4.77 -20.01
CA VAL A 98 -0.84 -5.03 -20.84
C VAL A 98 -1.89 -3.95 -20.57
N GLY A 99 -1.92 -2.92 -21.43
CA GLY A 99 -2.96 -1.89 -21.41
C GLY A 99 -4.10 -2.14 -22.41
N PRO A 100 -5.16 -1.31 -22.43
CA PRO A 100 -6.33 -1.50 -23.29
C PRO A 100 -6.03 -1.68 -24.77
N LYS A 101 -5.07 -0.93 -25.32
CA LYS A 101 -4.61 -1.11 -26.71
C LYS A 101 -3.98 -2.47 -26.98
N THR A 102 -3.26 -3.01 -26.00
CA THR A 102 -2.65 -4.34 -26.09
C THR A 102 -3.75 -5.40 -26.03
N VAL A 103 -4.69 -5.27 -25.11
CA VAL A 103 -5.87 -6.15 -25.01
C VAL A 103 -6.67 -6.13 -26.30
N ALA A 104 -6.94 -4.95 -26.87
CA ALA A 104 -7.63 -4.80 -28.15
C ALA A 104 -6.93 -5.54 -29.30
N MET A 105 -5.60 -5.51 -29.33
CA MET A 105 -4.81 -6.22 -30.34
C MET A 105 -4.86 -7.73 -30.15
N LEU A 106 -4.67 -8.20 -28.91
CA LEU A 106 -4.74 -9.63 -28.56
C LEU A 106 -6.12 -10.22 -28.84
N TYR A 107 -7.19 -9.46 -28.52
CA TYR A 107 -8.56 -9.85 -28.78
C TYR A 107 -8.87 -9.90 -30.28
N ARG A 108 -8.52 -8.86 -31.04
CA ARG A 108 -8.83 -8.78 -32.48
C ARG A 108 -8.00 -9.74 -33.33
N GLU A 109 -6.70 -9.83 -33.07
CA GLU A 109 -5.76 -10.55 -33.95
C GLU A 109 -5.55 -12.01 -33.53
N LEU A 110 -5.62 -12.32 -32.24
CA LEU A 110 -5.35 -13.67 -31.70
C LEU A 110 -6.56 -14.32 -31.03
N ALA A 111 -7.73 -13.66 -31.06
CA ALA A 111 -8.95 -14.12 -30.42
C ALA A 111 -8.78 -14.47 -28.93
N VAL A 112 -7.87 -13.78 -28.23
CA VAL A 112 -7.63 -13.96 -26.80
C VAL A 112 -8.81 -13.39 -26.02
N ARG A 113 -9.56 -14.26 -25.32
CA ARG A 113 -10.75 -13.86 -24.53
C ARG A 113 -10.48 -13.98 -23.03
N THR A 114 -9.60 -14.89 -22.64
CA THR A 114 -9.26 -15.21 -21.26
C THR A 114 -7.76 -15.10 -21.01
N ILE A 115 -7.38 -15.15 -19.73
CA ILE A 115 -5.98 -15.25 -19.32
C ILE A 115 -5.33 -16.54 -19.83
N ASP A 116 -6.08 -17.64 -19.83
CA ASP A 116 -5.60 -18.93 -20.32
C ASP A 116 -5.36 -18.89 -21.84
N ASP A 117 -6.22 -18.21 -22.60
CA ASP A 117 -6.01 -17.99 -24.04
C ASP A 117 -4.73 -17.19 -24.29
N LEU A 118 -4.48 -16.16 -23.47
CA LEU A 118 -3.28 -15.34 -23.57
C LEU A 118 -2.02 -16.14 -23.24
N GLU A 119 -2.08 -16.96 -22.20
CA GLU A 119 -0.98 -17.84 -21.81
C GLU A 119 -0.66 -18.86 -22.91
N ALA A 120 -1.69 -19.50 -23.46
CA ALA A 120 -1.52 -20.39 -24.60
C ALA A 120 -0.90 -19.65 -25.80
N ALA A 121 -1.45 -18.49 -26.17
CA ALA A 121 -0.94 -17.68 -27.28
C ALA A 121 0.51 -17.22 -27.09
N ALA A 122 0.90 -16.88 -25.86
CA ALA A 122 2.25 -16.46 -25.55
C ALA A 122 3.22 -17.66 -25.55
N LYS A 123 2.83 -18.81 -25.00
CA LYS A 123 3.65 -20.05 -25.00
C LYS A 123 3.85 -20.62 -26.41
N ASP A 124 2.81 -20.52 -27.25
CA ASP A 124 2.84 -20.96 -28.65
C ASP A 124 3.66 -20.04 -29.56
N GLY A 125 4.14 -18.89 -29.06
CA GLY A 125 4.86 -17.90 -29.87
C GLY A 125 3.95 -17.13 -30.84
N ARG A 126 2.62 -17.12 -30.61
CA ARG A 126 1.68 -16.36 -31.45
C ARG A 126 1.71 -14.87 -31.13
N VAL A 127 1.97 -14.50 -29.87
CA VAL A 127 2.04 -13.10 -29.44
C VAL A 127 3.19 -12.36 -30.14
N ARG A 128 4.39 -12.97 -30.24
CA ARG A 128 5.55 -12.35 -30.92
C ARG A 128 5.34 -12.04 -32.40
N SER A 129 4.34 -12.64 -33.04
CA SER A 129 4.00 -12.40 -34.44
C SER A 129 3.24 -11.09 -34.67
N LEU A 130 2.63 -10.51 -33.63
CA LEU A 130 1.87 -9.28 -33.75
C LEU A 130 2.79 -8.06 -33.89
N ARG A 131 2.36 -7.10 -34.71
CA ARG A 131 3.10 -5.86 -34.95
C ARG A 131 3.29 -5.10 -33.63
N GLY A 132 4.55 -4.93 -33.22
CA GLY A 132 4.90 -4.24 -31.98
C GLY A 132 4.80 -5.11 -30.72
N MET A 133 4.69 -6.44 -30.83
CA MET A 133 4.66 -7.40 -29.73
C MET A 133 5.76 -8.47 -29.81
N GLY A 134 6.91 -8.17 -30.42
CA GLY A 134 7.99 -9.14 -30.64
C GLY A 134 8.53 -9.85 -29.38
N PRO A 135 9.54 -10.73 -29.51
CA PRO A 135 9.93 -11.70 -28.46
C PRO A 135 10.15 -11.12 -27.05
N LYS A 136 10.66 -9.89 -26.95
CA LYS A 136 10.83 -9.20 -25.66
C LYS A 136 9.51 -8.92 -24.94
N LYS A 137 8.47 -8.48 -25.67
CA LYS A 137 7.16 -8.21 -25.10
C LYS A 137 6.40 -9.49 -24.75
N GLU A 138 6.53 -10.53 -25.56
CA GLU A 138 5.98 -11.85 -25.23
C GLU A 138 6.60 -12.39 -23.92
N ALA A 139 7.93 -12.27 -23.75
CA ALA A 139 8.59 -12.67 -22.51
C ALA A 139 8.06 -11.88 -21.28
N LEU A 140 7.77 -10.59 -21.44
CA LEU A 140 7.14 -9.78 -20.39
C LEU A 140 5.72 -10.25 -20.06
N ILE A 141 4.92 -10.60 -21.07
CA ILE A 141 3.56 -11.13 -20.88
C ILE A 141 3.60 -12.49 -20.17
N LEU A 142 4.48 -13.41 -20.59
CA LEU A 142 4.67 -14.70 -19.93
C LEU A 142 5.07 -14.53 -18.45
N LYS A 143 6.00 -13.61 -18.17
CA LYS A 143 6.40 -13.27 -16.81
C LYS A 143 5.22 -12.73 -15.99
N ALA A 144 4.44 -11.80 -16.54
CA ALA A 144 3.27 -11.23 -15.85
C ALA A 144 2.18 -12.28 -15.56
N LEU A 145 2.00 -13.26 -16.46
CA LEU A 145 1.08 -14.38 -16.25
C LEU A 145 1.53 -15.31 -15.13
N GLU A 146 2.83 -15.63 -15.08
CA GLU A 146 3.43 -16.42 -14.00
C GLU A 146 3.30 -15.71 -12.64
N GLU A 147 3.59 -14.41 -12.61
CA GLU A 147 3.44 -13.56 -11.42
C GLU A 147 1.98 -13.52 -10.94
N ARG A 148 1.02 -13.32 -11.84
CA ARG A 148 -0.41 -13.36 -11.48
C ARG A 148 -0.82 -14.69 -10.86
N LYS A 149 -0.34 -15.82 -11.40
CA LYS A 149 -0.60 -17.15 -10.82
C LYS A 149 0.01 -17.28 -9.43
N ARG A 150 1.23 -16.77 -9.24
CA ARG A 150 1.92 -16.76 -7.94
C ARG A 150 1.19 -15.93 -6.89
N PHE A 151 0.54 -14.85 -7.31
CA PHE A 151 -0.19 -13.92 -6.45
C PHE A 151 -1.70 -14.14 -6.39
N ALA A 152 -2.22 -15.19 -7.03
CA ALA A 152 -3.64 -15.52 -7.00
C ALA A 152 -4.11 -15.72 -5.54
N GLY A 153 -5.19 -15.03 -5.16
CA GLY A 153 -5.72 -15.07 -3.79
C GLY A 153 -4.94 -14.22 -2.78
N ARG A 154 -4.04 -13.33 -3.23
CA ARG A 154 -3.42 -12.30 -2.39
C ARG A 154 -4.01 -10.93 -2.68
N HIS A 155 -4.23 -10.17 -1.62
CA HIS A 155 -4.82 -8.83 -1.66
C HIS A 155 -3.89 -7.82 -1.01
N LEU A 156 -3.95 -6.56 -1.46
CA LEU A 156 -3.21 -5.48 -0.80
C LEU A 156 -3.73 -5.31 0.63
N LEU A 157 -2.81 -5.03 1.55
CA LEU A 157 -3.14 -4.78 2.95
C LEU A 157 -4.29 -3.77 3.15
N PRO A 158 -4.33 -2.62 2.44
CA PRO A 158 -5.40 -1.64 2.64
C PRO A 158 -6.76 -2.13 2.17
N ASP A 159 -6.81 -2.91 1.08
CA ASP A 159 -8.05 -3.47 0.58
C ASP A 159 -8.58 -4.57 1.52
N ALA A 160 -7.67 -5.44 1.99
CA ALA A 160 -7.99 -6.46 3.00
C ALA A 160 -8.48 -5.83 4.31
N HIS A 161 -7.86 -4.73 4.74
CA HIS A 161 -8.27 -3.98 5.92
C HIS A 161 -9.66 -3.37 5.73
N ASP A 162 -9.93 -2.70 4.61
CA ASP A 162 -11.21 -2.05 4.35
C ASP A 162 -12.34 -3.10 4.26
N ALA A 163 -12.10 -4.25 3.59
CA ALA A 163 -13.03 -5.38 3.54
C ALA A 163 -13.30 -5.99 4.92
N ALA A 164 -12.25 -6.24 5.71
CA ALA A 164 -12.40 -6.76 7.07
C ALA A 164 -13.12 -5.77 7.98
N ALA A 165 -12.82 -4.47 7.88
CA ALA A 165 -13.46 -3.43 8.67
C ALA A 165 -14.97 -3.34 8.39
N ALA A 166 -15.38 -3.41 7.11
CA ALA A 166 -16.79 -3.42 6.73
C ALA A 166 -17.51 -4.65 7.29
N LEU A 167 -16.92 -5.84 7.14
CA LEU A 167 -17.49 -7.09 7.64
C LEU A 167 -17.57 -7.11 9.17
N VAL A 168 -16.52 -6.68 9.87
CA VAL A 168 -16.50 -6.55 11.33
C VAL A 168 -17.54 -5.53 11.81
N GLY A 169 -17.70 -4.40 11.12
CA GLY A 169 -18.73 -3.41 11.41
C GLY A 169 -20.14 -4.01 11.33
N TYR A 170 -20.43 -4.72 10.24
CA TYR A 170 -21.69 -5.42 10.04
C TYR A 170 -22.00 -6.44 11.14
N LEU A 171 -20.99 -7.23 11.55
CA LEU A 171 -21.15 -8.22 12.62
C LEU A 171 -21.38 -7.56 13.98
N ARG A 172 -20.67 -6.46 14.29
CA ARG A 172 -20.84 -5.72 15.54
C ARG A 172 -22.22 -5.08 15.68
N GLU A 173 -22.81 -4.61 14.59
CA GLU A 173 -24.19 -4.07 14.62
C GLU A 173 -25.22 -5.14 15.01
N ARG A 174 -24.98 -6.39 14.62
CA ARG A 174 -25.89 -7.53 14.86
C ARG A 174 -25.61 -8.28 16.14
N ALA A 175 -24.37 -8.21 16.62
CA ALA A 175 -23.95 -8.78 17.90
C ALA A 175 -23.09 -7.76 18.67
N PRO A 176 -23.72 -6.73 19.29
CA PRO A 176 -22.99 -5.68 20.00
C PRO A 176 -22.14 -6.17 21.18
N ASP A 177 -22.56 -7.27 21.81
CA ASP A 177 -21.85 -7.90 22.93
C ASP A 177 -20.70 -8.80 22.47
N ALA A 178 -20.63 -9.13 21.18
CA ALA A 178 -19.56 -9.94 20.62
C ALA A 178 -18.29 -9.09 20.40
N VAL A 179 -17.16 -9.62 20.85
CA VAL A 179 -15.85 -9.07 20.47
C VAL A 179 -15.41 -9.75 19.19
N VAL A 180 -15.41 -8.99 18.09
CA VAL A 180 -14.96 -9.44 16.76
C VAL A 180 -13.69 -8.70 16.35
N GLU A 181 -12.64 -9.47 16.06
CA GLU A 181 -11.29 -8.97 15.78
C GLU A 181 -10.66 -9.68 14.57
N PRO A 182 -10.08 -8.92 13.62
CA PRO A 182 -9.22 -9.51 12.60
C PRO A 182 -7.95 -10.10 13.21
N VAL A 183 -7.53 -11.25 12.71
CA VAL A 183 -6.29 -11.94 13.07
C VAL A 183 -5.44 -12.20 11.81
N GLY A 184 -4.63 -13.26 11.79
CA GLY A 184 -3.84 -13.64 10.62
C GLY A 184 -2.83 -12.58 10.18
N SER A 185 -2.50 -12.60 8.89
CA SER A 185 -1.54 -11.65 8.29
C SER A 185 -2.01 -10.20 8.36
N LEU A 186 -3.34 -9.97 8.39
CA LEU A 186 -3.92 -8.64 8.49
C LEU A 186 -3.59 -7.99 9.84
N ARG A 187 -3.78 -8.71 10.95
CA ARG A 187 -3.42 -8.21 12.28
C ARG A 187 -1.91 -7.97 12.45
N ARG A 188 -1.08 -8.77 11.76
CA ARG A 188 0.38 -8.53 11.73
C ARG A 188 0.79 -7.40 10.78
N GLY A 189 -0.12 -6.91 9.94
CA GLY A 189 0.15 -5.83 8.99
C GLY A 189 1.03 -6.20 7.81
N CYS A 190 0.98 -7.45 7.36
CA CYS A 190 1.75 -7.89 6.18
C CYS A 190 1.35 -7.06 4.95
N ASP A 191 2.30 -6.76 4.05
CA ASP A 191 2.07 -5.94 2.85
C ASP A 191 0.99 -6.50 1.91
N THR A 192 0.83 -7.82 1.94
CA THR A 192 -0.28 -8.54 1.31
C THR A 192 -0.94 -9.48 2.31
N CYS A 193 -2.24 -9.72 2.14
CA CYS A 193 -3.04 -10.67 2.91
C CYS A 193 -3.59 -11.76 1.99
N GLY A 194 -3.83 -12.95 2.55
CA GLY A 194 -4.48 -14.05 1.83
C GLY A 194 -5.98 -13.96 2.02
N ASP A 195 -6.51 -14.91 2.76
CA ASP A 195 -7.83 -14.82 3.38
C ASP A 195 -7.88 -13.79 4.53
N LEU A 196 -9.10 -13.39 4.87
CA LEU A 196 -9.43 -12.58 6.03
C LEU A 196 -9.83 -13.50 7.19
N ASP A 197 -8.95 -13.66 8.17
CA ASP A 197 -9.26 -14.40 9.39
C ASP A 197 -9.89 -13.47 10.43
N LEU A 198 -11.08 -13.82 10.92
CA LEU A 198 -11.78 -13.13 12.00
C LEU A 198 -12.01 -14.08 13.19
N LEU A 199 -11.79 -13.57 14.40
CA LEU A 199 -12.21 -14.22 15.64
C LEU A 199 -13.39 -13.48 16.23
N ALA A 200 -14.38 -14.24 16.70
CA ALA A 200 -15.46 -13.74 17.53
C ALA A 200 -15.45 -14.46 18.89
N SER A 201 -15.76 -13.72 19.95
CA SER A 201 -15.97 -14.26 21.29
C SER A 201 -17.11 -13.55 21.99
N GLY A 202 -17.78 -14.22 22.94
CA GLY A 202 -18.97 -13.68 23.59
C GLY A 202 -20.17 -13.50 22.64
N ALA A 203 -20.18 -14.19 21.50
CA ALA A 203 -21.19 -14.02 20.47
C ALA A 203 -22.47 -14.83 20.74
N PRO A 204 -23.64 -14.36 20.26
CA PRO A 204 -24.88 -15.12 20.29
C PRO A 204 -24.86 -16.31 19.31
N PRO A 205 -25.71 -17.34 19.52
CA PRO A 205 -25.77 -18.53 18.67
C PRO A 205 -26.00 -18.26 17.16
N GLY A 206 -26.59 -17.11 16.79
CA GLY A 206 -26.89 -16.75 15.40
C GLY A 206 -25.79 -15.97 14.66
N LEU A 207 -24.62 -15.72 15.27
CA LEU A 207 -23.58 -14.91 14.61
C LEU A 207 -23.08 -15.55 13.30
N MET A 208 -22.99 -16.88 13.24
CA MET A 208 -22.56 -17.60 12.04
C MET A 208 -23.55 -17.45 10.89
N ASP A 209 -24.86 -17.49 11.19
CA ASP A 209 -25.91 -17.23 10.19
C ASP A 209 -25.78 -15.80 9.66
N GLN A 210 -25.62 -14.81 10.54
CA GLN A 210 -25.42 -13.42 10.13
C GLN A 210 -24.17 -13.24 9.26
N PHE A 211 -23.07 -13.92 9.58
CA PHE A 211 -21.85 -13.87 8.79
C PHE A 211 -22.05 -14.37 7.35
N VAL A 212 -22.79 -15.46 7.16
CA VAL A 212 -23.06 -16.00 5.81
C VAL A 212 -24.16 -15.23 5.05
N GLU A 213 -24.98 -14.46 5.76
CA GLU A 213 -26.00 -13.56 5.21
C GLU A 213 -25.46 -12.15 4.88
N TYR A 214 -24.17 -11.88 5.08
CA TYR A 214 -23.57 -10.59 4.75
C TYR A 214 -23.80 -10.25 3.27
N GLN A 215 -24.26 -9.03 2.99
CA GLN A 215 -24.79 -8.66 1.67
C GLN A 215 -23.77 -8.71 0.53
N GLN A 216 -22.46 -8.71 0.84
CA GLN A 216 -21.40 -8.85 -0.16
C GLN A 216 -20.92 -10.30 -0.30
N VAL A 217 -21.62 -11.28 0.27
CA VAL A 217 -21.29 -12.70 0.09
C VAL A 217 -21.66 -13.11 -1.33
N GLU A 218 -20.65 -13.48 -2.11
CA GLU A 218 -20.83 -14.10 -3.43
C GLU A 218 -21.15 -15.59 -3.26
N ARG A 219 -20.42 -16.27 -2.36
CA ARG A 219 -20.57 -17.72 -2.16
C ARG A 219 -20.21 -18.14 -0.75
N VAL A 220 -21.05 -18.97 -0.14
CA VAL A 220 -20.71 -19.66 1.12
C VAL A 220 -19.83 -20.88 0.80
N LEU A 221 -18.64 -20.93 1.38
CA LEU A 221 -17.66 -22.02 1.20
C LEU A 221 -17.81 -23.10 2.28
N GLY A 222 -18.24 -22.70 3.48
CA GLY A 222 -18.53 -23.60 4.59
C GLY A 222 -19.34 -22.87 5.67
N HIS A 223 -20.24 -23.60 6.32
CA HIS A 223 -21.09 -23.06 7.38
C HIS A 223 -21.17 -24.08 8.52
N GLY A 224 -20.91 -23.62 9.74
CA GLY A 224 -20.99 -24.46 10.93
C GLY A 224 -20.96 -23.64 12.21
N ASP A 225 -21.28 -24.30 13.32
CA ASP A 225 -21.56 -23.64 14.61
C ASP A 225 -20.37 -22.83 15.17
N THR A 226 -19.14 -23.26 14.88
CA THR A 226 -17.91 -22.65 15.41
C THR A 226 -16.94 -22.14 14.35
N LYS A 227 -17.17 -22.49 13.09
CA LYS A 227 -16.37 -22.04 11.95
C LYS A 227 -17.26 -21.90 10.72
N SER A 228 -17.18 -20.74 10.07
CA SER A 228 -17.77 -20.50 8.76
C SER A 228 -16.78 -19.81 7.83
N SER A 229 -16.94 -20.03 6.53
CA SER A 229 -16.07 -19.52 5.48
C SER A 229 -16.92 -19.02 4.30
N ILE A 230 -16.66 -17.79 3.85
CA ILE A 230 -17.38 -17.14 2.76
C ILE A 230 -16.38 -16.60 1.72
N LEU A 231 -16.84 -16.49 0.48
CA LEU A 231 -16.22 -15.71 -0.56
C LEU A 231 -17.04 -14.43 -0.72
N LEU A 232 -16.39 -13.28 -0.54
CA LEU A 232 -16.98 -11.97 -0.77
C LEU A 232 -16.83 -11.56 -2.24
N GLU A 233 -17.73 -10.70 -2.70
CA GLU A 233 -17.57 -9.93 -3.93
C GLU A 233 -16.20 -9.25 -3.94
N GLY A 234 -15.49 -9.32 -5.07
CA GLY A 234 -14.11 -8.84 -5.18
C GLY A 234 -13.04 -9.88 -4.82
N GLY A 235 -13.43 -11.13 -4.52
CA GLY A 235 -12.51 -12.27 -4.45
C GLY A 235 -11.81 -12.45 -3.10
N PHE A 236 -12.32 -11.83 -2.03
CA PHE A 236 -11.82 -12.04 -0.67
C PHE A 236 -12.47 -13.28 -0.06
N GLN A 237 -11.65 -14.29 0.28
CA GLN A 237 -12.12 -15.33 1.18
C GLN A 237 -12.05 -14.80 2.62
N ALA A 238 -13.10 -14.99 3.41
CA ALA A 238 -13.14 -14.66 4.83
C ALA A 238 -13.55 -15.87 5.68
N ASP A 239 -12.81 -16.10 6.76
CA ASP A 239 -13.05 -17.16 7.73
C ASP A 239 -13.45 -16.51 9.08
N LEU A 240 -14.59 -16.91 9.64
CA LEU A 240 -15.00 -16.53 10.99
C LEU A 240 -14.89 -17.74 11.92
N ARG A 241 -14.28 -17.54 13.09
CA ARG A 241 -14.19 -18.55 14.15
C ARG A 241 -14.78 -18.03 15.44
N LEU A 242 -15.69 -18.80 16.02
CA LEU A 242 -16.26 -18.53 17.34
C LEU A 242 -15.43 -19.26 18.41
N VAL A 243 -14.97 -18.51 19.40
CA VAL A 243 -14.21 -19.04 20.53
C VAL A 243 -14.86 -18.66 21.86
N ALA A 244 -14.66 -19.50 22.87
CA ALA A 244 -15.09 -19.19 24.23
C ALA A 244 -14.35 -17.95 24.74
N ALA A 245 -15.04 -17.10 25.53
CA ALA A 245 -14.48 -15.83 26.01
C ALA A 245 -13.20 -16.02 26.82
N ASP A 246 -13.14 -17.09 27.59
CA ASP A 246 -12.00 -17.48 28.44
C ASP A 246 -10.82 -18.11 27.66
N SER A 247 -11.00 -18.31 26.36
CA SER A 247 -9.98 -18.83 25.42
C SER A 247 -9.54 -17.75 24.42
N ARG A 248 -10.09 -16.54 24.50
CA ARG A 248 -9.88 -15.45 23.52
C ARG A 248 -8.41 -15.10 23.35
N GLY A 249 -7.67 -14.96 24.44
CA GLY A 249 -6.24 -14.63 24.41
C GLY A 249 -5.41 -15.70 23.71
N ALA A 250 -5.66 -16.97 24.00
CA ALA A 250 -4.98 -18.08 23.34
C ALA A 250 -5.34 -18.16 21.84
N ALA A 251 -6.61 -17.96 21.49
CA ALA A 251 -7.05 -17.93 20.10
C ALA A 251 -6.44 -16.75 19.32
N LEU A 252 -6.40 -15.55 19.91
CA LEU A 252 -5.74 -14.38 19.33
C LEU A 252 -4.27 -14.69 19.06
N GLN A 253 -3.53 -15.23 20.03
CA GLN A 253 -2.13 -15.64 19.85
C GLN A 253 -2.01 -16.63 18.67
N TYR A 254 -2.81 -17.70 18.71
CA TYR A 254 -2.76 -18.80 17.75
C TYR A 254 -3.08 -18.37 16.32
N PHE A 255 -4.21 -17.70 16.10
CA PHE A 255 -4.68 -17.34 14.77
C PHE A 255 -4.06 -16.05 14.24
N THR A 256 -3.45 -15.22 15.09
CA THR A 256 -2.57 -14.14 14.62
C THR A 256 -1.30 -14.70 14.01
N GLY A 257 -0.74 -15.77 14.58
CA GLY A 257 0.53 -16.33 14.13
C GLY A 257 1.69 -15.34 14.27
N SER A 258 2.71 -15.38 13.41
CA SER A 258 2.87 -16.29 12.25
C SER A 258 3.04 -17.76 12.63
N LYS A 259 3.07 -18.66 11.64
CA LYS A 259 3.35 -20.09 11.88
C LYS A 259 4.69 -20.30 12.60
N GLY A 260 5.74 -19.57 12.20
CA GLY A 260 7.06 -19.66 12.83
C GLY A 260 7.03 -19.23 14.30
N HIS A 261 6.38 -18.10 14.57
CA HIS A 261 6.17 -17.60 15.93
C HIS A 261 5.40 -18.60 16.82
N ASN A 262 4.32 -19.19 16.29
CA ASN A 262 3.53 -20.20 17.01
C ASN A 262 4.34 -21.45 17.35
N ILE A 263 5.18 -21.92 16.43
CA ILE A 263 6.04 -23.09 16.68
C ILE A 263 7.00 -22.78 17.82
N ALA A 264 7.69 -21.63 17.78
CA ALA A 264 8.63 -21.23 18.82
C ALA A 264 7.99 -21.10 20.20
N LEU A 265 6.78 -20.51 20.29
CA LEU A 265 6.06 -20.43 21.56
C LEU A 265 5.62 -21.79 22.10
N ARG A 266 5.18 -22.72 21.22
CA ARG A 266 4.82 -24.08 21.64
C ARG A 266 6.03 -24.86 22.11
N ASP A 267 7.16 -24.77 21.42
CA ASP A 267 8.40 -25.43 21.82
C ASP A 267 8.87 -24.92 23.20
N ARG A 268 8.79 -23.60 23.43
CA ARG A 268 9.07 -22.99 24.74
C ARG A 268 8.09 -23.48 25.81
N ALA A 269 6.79 -23.55 25.50
CA ALA A 269 5.77 -24.06 26.41
C ALA A 269 6.08 -25.52 26.82
N ILE A 270 6.40 -26.39 25.86
CA ILE A 270 6.79 -27.78 26.10
C ILE A 270 8.01 -27.85 27.02
N GLY A 271 9.04 -27.06 26.75
CA GLY A 271 10.24 -26.98 27.58
C GLY A 271 9.97 -26.55 29.03
N ARG A 272 8.82 -25.93 29.29
CA ARG A 272 8.37 -25.46 30.61
C ARG A 272 7.27 -26.33 31.23
N GLY A 273 6.98 -27.50 30.65
CA GLY A 273 5.95 -28.41 31.15
C GLY A 273 4.52 -27.95 30.85
N PHE A 274 4.32 -27.12 29.83
CA PHE A 274 3.02 -26.66 29.37
C PHE A 274 2.68 -27.17 27.96
N LYS A 275 1.37 -27.15 27.65
CA LYS A 275 0.80 -27.38 26.32
C LYS A 275 0.04 -26.13 25.91
N LEU A 276 0.45 -25.52 24.79
CA LEU A 276 -0.19 -24.33 24.22
C LEU A 276 -1.01 -24.71 22.98
N ASN A 277 -2.29 -24.34 22.94
CA ASN A 277 -3.18 -24.50 21.78
C ASN A 277 -4.13 -23.29 21.66
N GLU A 278 -5.08 -23.35 20.73
CA GLU A 278 -6.06 -22.29 20.48
C GLU A 278 -7.04 -22.03 21.64
N TYR A 279 -7.12 -22.94 22.62
CA TYR A 279 -8.03 -22.86 23.77
C TYR A 279 -7.36 -22.34 25.05
N GLY A 280 -6.03 -22.37 25.12
CA GLY A 280 -5.31 -21.98 26.33
C GLY A 280 -3.88 -22.51 26.41
N LEU A 281 -3.23 -22.12 27.51
CA LEU A 281 -2.01 -22.73 28.00
C LEU A 281 -2.38 -23.65 29.18
N PHE A 282 -1.98 -24.91 29.10
CA PHE A 282 -2.35 -25.96 30.06
C PHE A 282 -1.11 -26.59 30.66
N ARG A 283 -1.14 -26.93 31.94
CA ARG A 283 -0.06 -27.68 32.59
C ARG A 283 -0.13 -29.15 32.20
N THR A 284 0.98 -29.70 31.75
CA THR A 284 1.02 -31.08 31.25
C THR A 284 0.78 -32.15 32.31
N THR A 285 0.97 -31.83 33.59
CA THR A 285 0.85 -32.80 34.69
C THR A 285 -0.59 -33.12 35.08
N ASP A 286 -1.51 -32.15 34.93
CA ASP A 286 -2.88 -32.23 35.43
C ASP A 286 -3.93 -31.61 34.48
N ASP A 287 -3.51 -31.13 33.31
CA ASP A 287 -4.33 -30.46 32.29
C ASP A 287 -5.08 -29.22 32.80
N VAL A 288 -4.60 -28.62 33.91
CA VAL A 288 -5.17 -27.38 34.44
C VAL A 288 -4.77 -26.21 33.55
N ARG A 289 -5.76 -25.43 33.09
CA ARG A 289 -5.52 -24.19 32.34
C ARG A 289 -4.84 -23.16 33.24
N VAL A 290 -3.70 -22.65 32.79
CA VAL A 290 -2.91 -21.63 33.51
C VAL A 290 -3.07 -20.23 32.91
N ALA A 291 -3.41 -20.13 31.62
CA ALA A 291 -3.68 -18.87 30.93
C ALA A 291 -4.57 -19.13 29.69
N GLY A 292 -5.29 -18.11 29.22
CA GLY A 292 -6.17 -18.27 28.05
C GLY A 292 -7.04 -17.07 27.70
N GLU A 293 -7.36 -16.21 28.68
CA GLU A 293 -8.31 -15.12 28.47
C GLU A 293 -7.69 -13.92 27.75
N ARG A 294 -6.42 -13.61 28.05
CA ARG A 294 -5.66 -12.52 27.43
C ARG A 294 -4.33 -13.02 26.84
N GLU A 295 -3.88 -12.40 25.76
CA GLU A 295 -2.60 -12.79 25.12
C GLU A 295 -1.43 -12.61 26.10
N GLU A 296 -1.42 -11.51 26.85
CA GLU A 296 -0.41 -11.14 27.84
C GLU A 296 -0.21 -12.22 28.91
N GLU A 297 -1.27 -12.93 29.29
CA GLU A 297 -1.20 -14.02 30.28
C GLU A 297 -0.43 -15.23 29.71
N ILE A 298 -0.60 -15.52 28.42
CA ILE A 298 0.13 -16.59 27.74
C ILE A 298 1.62 -16.27 27.69
N TYR A 299 1.99 -15.05 27.26
CA TYR A 299 3.40 -14.63 27.23
C TYR A 299 4.01 -14.58 28.64
N GLY A 300 3.29 -14.00 29.62
CA GLY A 300 3.74 -13.92 31.01
C GLY A 300 3.96 -15.28 31.66
N ALA A 301 3.06 -16.26 31.42
CA ALA A 301 3.23 -17.63 31.91
C ALA A 301 4.42 -18.37 31.25
N LEU A 302 4.94 -17.86 30.14
CA LEU A 302 6.12 -18.36 29.45
C LEU A 302 7.38 -17.54 29.74
N ASP A 303 7.34 -16.63 30.73
CA ASP A 303 8.39 -15.64 31.04
C ASP A 303 8.83 -14.86 29.79
N LEU A 304 7.87 -14.24 29.11
CA LEU A 304 8.08 -13.35 27.98
C LEU A 304 7.28 -12.06 28.19
N ASP A 305 7.82 -10.93 27.75
CA ASP A 305 7.01 -9.75 27.48
C ASP A 305 5.95 -10.07 26.41
N TRP A 306 4.80 -9.39 26.46
CA TRP A 306 3.82 -9.50 25.37
C TRP A 306 4.41 -8.96 24.07
N ILE A 307 4.35 -9.80 23.03
CA ILE A 307 4.93 -9.47 21.72
C ILE A 307 3.83 -8.86 20.83
N PRO A 308 4.00 -7.60 20.37
CA PRO A 308 3.09 -6.97 19.42
C PRO A 308 2.93 -7.82 18.15
N PRO A 309 1.70 -7.95 17.59
CA PRO A 309 1.44 -8.75 16.38
C PRO A 309 2.39 -8.49 15.21
N GLU A 310 2.79 -7.24 15.03
CA GLU A 310 3.68 -6.79 13.96
C GLU A 310 5.07 -7.44 14.01
N LEU A 311 5.51 -7.88 15.20
CA LEU A 311 6.83 -8.49 15.40
C LEU A 311 6.84 -10.01 15.24
N ARG A 312 5.66 -10.67 15.16
CA ARG A 312 5.48 -12.13 15.25
C ARG A 312 5.86 -12.86 13.95
N GLU A 313 7.09 -12.69 13.51
CA GLU A 313 7.60 -13.17 12.23
C GLU A 313 8.83 -14.08 12.37
N LEU A 314 9.17 -14.50 13.60
CA LEU A 314 10.36 -15.30 13.92
C LEU A 314 11.66 -14.65 13.44
N ARG A 315 11.84 -13.37 13.78
CA ARG A 315 13.00 -12.53 13.40
C ARG A 315 13.74 -11.98 14.63
N GLY A 316 13.70 -12.71 15.74
CA GLY A 316 14.36 -12.37 17.00
C GLY A 316 13.42 -11.88 18.11
N GLU A 317 12.10 -11.86 17.88
CA GLU A 317 11.11 -11.32 18.83
C GLU A 317 11.00 -12.13 20.12
N ILE A 318 11.24 -13.44 20.05
CA ILE A 318 11.16 -14.33 21.21
C ILE A 318 12.33 -14.04 22.15
N GLU A 319 13.54 -13.96 21.61
CA GLU A 319 14.77 -13.67 22.36
C GLU A 319 14.72 -12.26 22.97
N ALA A 320 14.22 -11.28 22.21
CA ALA A 320 14.06 -9.92 22.71
C ALA A 320 13.00 -9.82 23.83
N ALA A 321 11.90 -10.58 23.73
CA ALA A 321 10.88 -10.62 24.78
C ALA A 321 11.35 -11.33 26.04
N GLU A 322 12.18 -12.37 25.91
CA GLU A 322 12.82 -13.05 27.04
C GLU A 322 13.85 -12.14 27.74
N ALA A 323 14.59 -11.35 26.97
CA ALA A 323 15.57 -10.41 27.49
C ALA A 323 14.95 -9.08 28.00
N HIS A 324 13.62 -8.94 27.98
CA HIS A 324 12.90 -7.69 28.26
C HIS A 324 13.44 -6.48 27.47
N ALA A 325 13.78 -6.73 26.21
CA ALA A 325 14.48 -5.80 25.32
C ALA A 325 13.67 -5.46 24.04
N LEU A 326 12.37 -5.77 24.02
CA LEU A 326 11.49 -5.34 22.93
C LEU A 326 11.50 -3.81 22.81
N PRO A 327 11.61 -3.26 21.59
CA PRO A 327 11.64 -1.81 21.41
C PRO A 327 10.25 -1.18 21.65
N ARG A 328 10.23 0.07 22.13
CA ARG A 328 9.05 0.94 21.96
C ARG A 328 8.89 1.21 20.46
N LEU A 329 7.89 0.58 19.86
CA LEU A 329 7.58 0.75 18.44
C LEU A 329 7.02 2.15 18.17
N ILE A 330 7.29 2.66 16.98
CA ILE A 330 6.74 3.93 16.50
C ILE A 330 5.21 3.89 16.41
N GLU A 331 4.59 5.03 16.71
CA GLU A 331 3.15 5.27 16.63
C GLU A 331 2.83 6.49 15.77
N ARG A 332 1.55 6.66 15.39
CA ARG A 332 1.11 7.81 14.60
C ARG A 332 1.43 9.13 15.29
N ALA A 333 1.33 9.20 16.61
CA ALA A 333 1.58 10.40 17.39
C ALA A 333 3.07 10.83 17.38
N ASP A 334 4.00 9.91 17.08
CA ASP A 334 5.41 10.24 16.99
C ASP A 334 5.77 10.95 15.66
N LEU A 335 4.96 10.79 14.60
CA LEU A 335 5.22 11.43 13.30
C LEU A 335 4.77 12.89 13.28
N ARG A 336 5.72 13.76 12.96
CA ARG A 336 5.55 15.23 13.00
C ARG A 336 5.50 15.88 11.63
N GLY A 337 5.93 15.19 10.57
CA GLY A 337 5.79 15.72 9.23
C GLY A 337 5.86 14.68 8.14
N ASP A 338 5.70 15.13 6.90
CA ASP A 338 5.83 14.31 5.70
C ASP A 338 6.86 14.95 4.77
N LEU A 339 7.79 14.15 4.26
CA LEU A 339 8.96 14.63 3.52
C LEU A 339 8.92 14.29 2.02
N HIS A 340 7.78 13.82 1.51
CA HIS A 340 7.60 13.54 0.09
C HIS A 340 6.16 13.83 -0.35
N SER A 341 5.96 14.90 -1.12
CA SER A 341 4.64 15.27 -1.65
C SER A 341 4.74 16.11 -2.94
N HIS A 342 3.69 16.07 -3.75
CA HIS A 342 3.63 16.63 -5.09
C HIS A 342 2.49 17.63 -5.19
N THR A 343 2.66 18.65 -6.04
CA THR A 343 1.65 19.68 -6.27
C THR A 343 1.28 19.77 -7.75
N THR A 344 0.35 20.67 -8.06
CA THR A 344 0.01 21.05 -9.45
C THR A 344 1.18 21.63 -10.26
N ALA A 345 2.37 21.81 -9.68
CA ALA A 345 3.56 22.16 -10.43
C ALA A 345 4.04 21.01 -11.35
N THR A 346 3.79 19.76 -10.96
CA THR A 346 4.05 18.57 -11.76
C THR A 346 2.78 17.73 -11.94
N ASP A 347 2.64 16.60 -11.24
CA ASP A 347 1.54 15.64 -11.39
C ASP A 347 0.65 15.51 -10.13
N GLY A 348 0.89 16.35 -9.12
CA GLY A 348 -0.04 16.55 -8.02
C GLY A 348 -1.33 17.26 -8.45
N ARG A 349 -2.40 17.06 -7.69
CA ARG A 349 -3.75 17.59 -7.99
C ARG A 349 -4.10 18.85 -7.23
N ASP A 350 -3.40 19.10 -6.13
CA ASP A 350 -3.63 20.20 -5.22
C ASP A 350 -2.44 21.18 -5.29
N ASP A 351 -2.69 22.46 -5.08
CA ASP A 351 -1.62 23.45 -5.01
C ASP A 351 -0.89 23.40 -3.66
N ILE A 352 0.24 24.12 -3.57
CA ILE A 352 1.05 24.28 -2.34
C ILE A 352 0.15 24.62 -1.14
N ARG A 353 -0.88 25.45 -1.37
CA ARG A 353 -1.75 25.97 -0.32
C ARG A 353 -2.66 24.88 0.23
N ALA A 354 -3.34 24.15 -0.63
CA ALA A 354 -4.24 23.07 -0.26
C ALA A 354 -3.47 21.91 0.40
N MET A 355 -2.27 21.60 -0.09
CA MET A 355 -1.41 20.57 0.50
C MET A 355 -0.98 20.93 1.93
N ALA A 356 -0.53 22.17 2.15
CA ALA A 356 -0.13 22.65 3.47
C ALA A 356 -1.28 22.60 4.50
N ASP A 357 -2.47 23.06 4.11
CA ASP A 357 -3.64 23.04 5.01
C ASP A 357 -4.07 21.63 5.37
N ALA A 358 -4.01 20.70 4.41
CA ALA A 358 -4.38 19.31 4.64
C ALA A 358 -3.36 18.55 5.49
N ALA A 359 -2.06 18.80 5.28
CA ALA A 359 -1.02 18.27 6.16
C ALA A 359 -1.22 18.76 7.60
N ARG A 360 -1.51 20.05 7.78
CA ARG A 360 -1.82 20.62 9.10
C ARG A 360 -3.06 20.00 9.71
N ALA A 361 -4.13 19.83 8.94
CA ALA A 361 -5.36 19.17 9.39
C ALA A 361 -5.15 17.69 9.75
N ALA A 362 -4.17 17.03 9.11
CA ALA A 362 -3.73 15.69 9.45
C ALA A 362 -2.86 15.64 10.72
N GLY A 363 -2.57 16.78 11.36
CA GLY A 363 -1.76 16.89 12.57
C GLY A 363 -0.25 16.93 12.32
N LEU A 364 0.19 17.29 11.11
CA LEU A 364 1.60 17.47 10.78
C LEU A 364 2.05 18.92 11.04
N GLU A 365 3.25 19.05 11.56
CA GLU A 365 3.92 20.32 11.84
C GLU A 365 4.76 20.82 10.65
N TYR A 366 5.17 19.92 9.77
CA TYR A 366 5.89 20.28 8.55
C TYR A 366 5.59 19.36 7.37
N LEU A 367 5.75 19.90 6.17
CA LEU A 367 5.56 19.22 4.89
C LEU A 367 6.69 19.61 3.93
N ALA A 368 7.39 18.63 3.35
CA ALA A 368 8.23 18.88 2.19
C ALA A 368 7.43 18.74 0.90
N ILE A 369 7.53 19.74 0.03
CA ILE A 369 6.99 19.70 -1.33
C ILE A 369 8.17 19.38 -2.24
N THR A 370 8.07 18.24 -2.93
CA THR A 370 9.15 17.56 -3.66
C THR A 370 8.65 17.15 -5.04
N ASP A 371 8.05 18.09 -5.77
CA ASP A 371 7.62 17.90 -7.16
C ASP A 371 8.75 17.32 -8.04
N HIS A 372 8.37 16.55 -9.07
CA HIS A 372 9.31 15.83 -9.94
C HIS A 372 10.24 16.75 -10.74
N SER A 373 11.46 16.27 -10.99
CA SER A 373 12.44 16.92 -11.87
C SER A 373 12.29 16.56 -13.37
N GLN A 374 13.15 17.15 -14.20
CA GLN A 374 13.04 17.27 -15.66
C GLN A 374 12.81 15.96 -16.44
N SER A 375 13.39 14.83 -16.01
CA SER A 375 13.41 13.59 -16.81
C SER A 375 12.03 12.93 -16.93
N LEU A 376 11.10 13.29 -16.05
CA LEU A 376 9.72 12.82 -16.04
C LEU A 376 8.81 13.71 -16.91
N ALA A 377 9.05 13.73 -18.23
CA ALA A 377 8.32 14.58 -19.17
C ALA A 377 6.79 14.34 -19.14
N MET A 378 6.34 13.12 -18.81
CA MET A 378 4.92 12.80 -18.66
C MET A 378 4.26 13.46 -17.44
N ALA A 379 5.04 13.84 -16.44
CA ALA A 379 4.59 14.52 -15.22
C ALA A 379 4.85 16.04 -15.27
N ASN A 380 5.20 16.60 -16.43
CA ASN A 380 5.55 18.03 -16.55
C ASN A 380 6.69 18.46 -15.60
N GLY A 381 7.68 17.58 -15.41
CA GLY A 381 8.81 17.75 -14.50
C GLY A 381 9.54 19.10 -14.58
N LEU A 382 10.06 19.56 -13.44
CA LEU A 382 10.68 20.88 -13.29
C LEU A 382 12.11 20.87 -13.84
N ASP A 383 12.41 21.78 -14.77
CA ASP A 383 13.80 22.15 -15.08
C ASP A 383 14.38 23.05 -13.99
N GLU A 384 15.67 23.37 -14.07
CA GLU A 384 16.38 24.14 -13.03
C GLU A 384 15.73 25.50 -12.73
N ARG A 385 15.27 26.20 -13.77
CA ARG A 385 14.62 27.51 -13.59
C ARG A 385 13.27 27.35 -12.90
N ARG A 386 12.46 26.39 -13.35
CA ARG A 386 11.15 26.10 -12.76
C ARG A 386 11.29 25.59 -11.32
N ALA A 387 12.33 24.83 -10.99
CA ALA A 387 12.61 24.37 -9.64
C ALA A 387 12.91 25.56 -8.70
N ALA A 388 13.78 26.49 -9.11
CA ALA A 388 14.08 27.70 -8.33
C ALA A 388 12.86 28.62 -8.16
N ASP A 389 12.08 28.82 -9.23
CA ASP A 389 10.82 29.58 -9.19
C ASP A 389 9.81 28.91 -8.24
N HIS A 390 9.69 27.58 -8.28
CA HIS A 390 8.79 26.82 -7.43
C HIS A 390 9.23 26.86 -5.96
N ALA A 391 10.52 26.71 -5.67
CA ALA A 391 11.08 26.84 -4.33
C ALA A 391 10.78 28.22 -3.72
N SER A 392 10.90 29.28 -4.52
CA SER A 392 10.54 30.65 -4.10
C SER A 392 9.05 30.77 -3.75
N ARG A 393 8.16 30.12 -4.53
CA ARG A 393 6.72 30.07 -4.24
C ARG A 393 6.41 29.28 -2.97
N ILE A 394 7.09 28.16 -2.72
CA ILE A 394 6.91 27.37 -1.49
C ILE A 394 7.29 28.22 -0.27
N ARG A 395 8.45 28.88 -0.31
CA ARG A 395 8.92 29.76 0.78
C ARG A 395 8.00 30.95 1.03
N ALA A 396 7.43 31.53 -0.02
CA ALA A 396 6.41 32.58 0.12
C ALA A 396 5.16 32.05 0.85
N VAL A 397 4.70 30.84 0.53
CA VAL A 397 3.57 30.22 1.23
C VAL A 397 3.95 29.85 2.67
N ASP A 398 5.15 29.33 2.95
CA ASP A 398 5.64 29.07 4.32
C ASP A 398 5.52 30.32 5.20
N ALA A 399 5.98 31.47 4.70
CA ALA A 399 5.93 32.73 5.42
C ALA A 399 4.50 33.22 5.72
N GLU A 400 3.53 32.87 4.87
CA GLU A 400 2.12 33.25 5.01
C GLU A 400 1.29 32.27 5.86
N ARG A 401 1.83 31.08 6.21
CA ARG A 401 1.05 29.97 6.81
C ARG A 401 1.49 29.62 8.23
N PRO A 402 0.96 30.30 9.27
CA PRO A 402 1.24 29.87 10.64
C PRO A 402 0.64 28.48 10.92
N GLY A 403 1.38 27.68 11.67
CA GLY A 403 0.94 26.35 12.14
C GLY A 403 1.39 25.17 11.28
N ILE A 404 2.11 25.38 10.18
CA ILE A 404 2.85 24.34 9.46
C ILE A 404 4.08 24.93 8.77
N ARG A 405 5.22 24.24 8.82
CA ARG A 405 6.43 24.63 8.08
C ARG A 405 6.51 23.91 6.74
N LEU A 406 6.87 24.62 5.68
CA LEU A 406 7.08 24.03 4.35
C LEU A 406 8.56 23.98 4.01
N LEU A 407 9.02 22.83 3.49
CA LEU A 407 10.34 22.69 2.90
C LEU A 407 10.22 22.73 1.38
N ALA A 408 11.02 23.59 0.75
CA ALA A 408 11.15 23.65 -0.70
C ALA A 408 12.11 22.57 -1.20
N GLY A 409 11.59 21.40 -1.56
CA GLY A 409 12.38 20.28 -2.04
C GLY A 409 12.13 19.91 -3.50
N ILE A 410 12.70 18.78 -3.90
CA ILE A 410 12.52 18.15 -5.21
C ILE A 410 12.60 16.64 -5.07
N GLU A 411 11.82 15.90 -5.85
CA GLU A 411 12.14 14.51 -6.17
C GLU A 411 12.94 14.49 -7.48
N CYS A 412 14.25 14.29 -7.35
CA CYS A 412 15.20 14.32 -8.45
C CYS A 412 15.40 12.92 -9.04
N ASP A 413 15.19 12.77 -10.35
CA ASP A 413 15.40 11.50 -11.04
C ASP A 413 16.88 11.11 -11.06
N ILE A 414 17.15 9.86 -10.71
CA ILE A 414 18.45 9.23 -10.87
C ILE A 414 18.51 8.68 -12.29
N LYS A 415 19.33 9.23 -13.18
CA LYS A 415 19.50 8.75 -14.56
C LYS A 415 20.08 7.33 -14.60
N PRO A 416 19.97 6.60 -15.74
CA PRO A 416 20.47 5.23 -15.86
C PRO A 416 21.97 5.03 -15.54
N ASP A 417 22.78 6.09 -15.61
CA ASP A 417 24.21 6.09 -15.27
C ASP A 417 24.53 6.50 -13.82
N GLY A 418 23.49 6.72 -13.00
CA GLY A 418 23.58 7.12 -11.59
C GLY A 418 23.77 8.62 -11.36
N THR A 419 23.81 9.44 -12.42
CA THR A 419 23.84 10.91 -12.27
C THR A 419 22.44 11.46 -12.00
N LEU A 420 22.35 12.61 -11.35
CA LEU A 420 21.09 13.31 -11.14
C LEU A 420 20.71 14.14 -12.37
N ASP A 421 19.44 14.50 -12.48
CA ASP A 421 18.91 15.24 -13.63
C ASP A 421 18.84 16.76 -13.49
N LEU A 422 19.26 17.30 -12.34
CA LEU A 422 19.49 18.73 -12.11
C LEU A 422 20.95 18.99 -11.71
N SER A 423 21.46 20.21 -11.96
CA SER A 423 22.83 20.57 -11.56
C SER A 423 22.99 20.76 -10.05
N ASN A 424 24.24 20.63 -9.58
CA ASN A 424 24.61 20.88 -8.18
C ASN A 424 24.21 22.28 -7.70
N GLY A 425 24.32 23.30 -8.56
CA GLY A 425 23.92 24.67 -8.22
C GLY A 425 22.43 24.74 -7.89
N CYS A 426 21.58 24.14 -8.71
CA CYS A 426 20.14 24.07 -8.46
C CYS A 426 19.83 23.25 -7.20
N LEU A 427 20.42 22.07 -7.03
CA LEU A 427 20.17 21.20 -5.88
C LEU A 427 20.62 21.82 -4.54
N ALA A 428 21.67 22.65 -4.55
CA ALA A 428 22.18 23.36 -3.39
C ALA A 428 21.23 24.46 -2.87
N GLU A 429 20.37 25.00 -3.73
CA GLU A 429 19.41 26.05 -3.35
C GLU A 429 18.13 25.50 -2.71
N LEU A 430 17.93 24.19 -2.69
CA LEU A 430 16.74 23.53 -2.15
C LEU A 430 16.93 23.16 -0.67
N ASP A 431 15.81 22.97 0.03
CA ASP A 431 15.80 22.60 1.46
C ASP A 431 15.88 21.08 1.65
N LEU A 432 15.50 20.28 0.65
CA LEU A 432 15.49 18.81 0.68
C LEU A 432 15.61 18.23 -0.75
N VAL A 433 16.34 17.13 -0.93
CA VAL A 433 16.37 16.37 -2.20
C VAL A 433 16.10 14.90 -1.89
N VAL A 434 15.00 14.42 -2.45
CA VAL A 434 14.69 12.99 -2.56
C VAL A 434 15.20 12.53 -3.92
N ALA A 435 16.03 11.50 -3.97
CA ALA A 435 16.51 10.92 -5.23
C ALA A 435 15.79 9.59 -5.49
N SER A 436 15.24 9.41 -6.70
CA SER A 436 14.41 8.25 -7.02
C SER A 436 14.66 7.72 -8.42
N VAL A 437 14.41 6.42 -8.65
CA VAL A 437 14.51 5.78 -9.96
C VAL A 437 13.13 5.69 -10.60
N HIS A 438 12.93 6.30 -11.77
CA HIS A 438 11.66 6.22 -12.51
C HIS A 438 11.74 5.55 -13.88
N SER A 439 12.93 5.10 -14.28
CA SER A 439 13.20 4.59 -15.62
C SER A 439 14.22 3.45 -15.60
N ALA A 440 14.30 2.70 -16.71
CA ALA A 440 15.27 1.62 -16.90
C ALA A 440 15.26 0.56 -15.76
N PHE A 441 14.07 0.19 -15.28
CA PHE A 441 13.88 -0.82 -14.22
C PHE A 441 14.41 -2.23 -14.55
N ASN A 442 14.80 -2.48 -15.79
CA ASN A 442 15.30 -3.76 -16.29
C ASN A 442 16.83 -3.83 -16.38
N GLN A 443 17.56 -2.86 -15.83
CA GLN A 443 19.01 -2.97 -15.66
C GLN A 443 19.36 -4.23 -14.84
N ASP A 444 20.53 -4.80 -15.11
CA ASP A 444 20.99 -5.94 -14.32
C ASP A 444 21.32 -5.52 -12.87
N ARG A 445 21.47 -6.51 -11.99
CA ARG A 445 21.69 -6.28 -10.55
C ARG A 445 22.88 -5.36 -10.29
N ARG A 446 23.98 -5.54 -11.01
CA ARG A 446 25.19 -4.73 -10.81
C ARG A 446 24.95 -3.30 -11.27
N GLN A 447 24.41 -3.12 -12.47
CA GLN A 447 24.11 -1.81 -13.04
C GLN A 447 23.17 -0.98 -12.17
N MET A 448 22.07 -1.58 -11.71
CA MET A 448 21.11 -0.89 -10.83
C MET A 448 21.71 -0.57 -9.46
N THR A 449 22.53 -1.47 -8.91
CA THR A 449 23.26 -1.20 -7.67
C THR A 449 24.22 -0.03 -7.85
N ASP A 450 25.09 -0.05 -8.87
CA ASP A 450 26.04 1.03 -9.18
C ASP A 450 25.32 2.38 -9.39
N ARG A 451 24.16 2.36 -10.05
CA ARG A 451 23.30 3.55 -10.26
C ARG A 451 22.85 4.16 -8.93
N LEU A 452 22.33 3.35 -8.01
CA LEU A 452 21.86 3.82 -6.69
C LEU A 452 23.02 4.26 -5.79
N LEU A 453 24.14 3.53 -5.81
CA LEU A 453 25.34 3.89 -5.04
C LEU A 453 25.86 5.28 -5.45
N ARG A 454 25.92 5.55 -6.75
CA ARG A 454 26.36 6.85 -7.27
C ARG A 454 25.44 7.99 -6.86
N ALA A 455 24.13 7.74 -6.80
CA ALA A 455 23.17 8.72 -6.28
C ALA A 455 23.35 8.97 -4.77
N ILE A 456 23.58 7.92 -3.97
CA ILE A 456 23.84 8.05 -2.53
C ILE A 456 25.13 8.82 -2.24
N GLU A 457 26.18 8.59 -3.04
CA GLU A 457 27.46 9.28 -2.89
C GLU A 457 27.33 10.80 -3.14
N HIS A 458 26.36 11.21 -3.95
CA HIS A 458 26.13 12.61 -4.32
C HIS A 458 25.89 13.51 -3.09
N SER A 459 26.60 14.65 -3.02
CA SER A 459 26.62 15.53 -1.84
C SER A 459 25.28 16.15 -1.48
N HIS A 460 24.39 16.30 -2.46
CA HIS A 460 23.09 16.94 -2.28
C HIS A 460 21.93 15.97 -2.05
N VAL A 461 22.14 14.65 -2.02
CA VAL A 461 21.04 13.70 -1.76
C VAL A 461 20.87 13.50 -0.26
N ASP A 462 19.65 13.71 0.26
CA ASP A 462 19.33 13.45 1.67
C ASP A 462 18.54 12.17 1.87
N ILE A 463 17.65 11.85 0.93
CA ILE A 463 16.73 10.71 1.01
C ILE A 463 16.79 9.94 -0.31
N LEU A 464 16.91 8.62 -0.24
CA LEU A 464 16.61 7.75 -1.38
C LEU A 464 15.11 7.37 -1.31
N GLY A 465 14.34 7.85 -2.28
CA GLY A 465 12.89 7.61 -2.40
C GLY A 465 12.59 6.22 -2.93
N HIS A 466 11.47 5.63 -2.49
CA HIS A 466 10.97 4.28 -2.83
C HIS A 466 12.04 3.34 -3.43
N PRO A 467 13.03 2.90 -2.61
CA PRO A 467 14.36 2.45 -3.06
C PRO A 467 14.43 1.17 -3.89
N THR A 468 13.31 0.46 -4.07
CA THR A 468 13.26 -0.77 -4.86
C THR A 468 12.39 -0.63 -6.10
N GLY A 469 11.64 0.47 -6.20
CA GLY A 469 10.70 0.73 -7.29
C GLY A 469 9.59 -0.30 -7.39
N ARG A 470 9.33 -1.10 -6.34
CA ARG A 470 8.29 -2.13 -6.38
C ARG A 470 6.89 -1.54 -6.51
N LEU A 471 5.97 -2.30 -7.10
CA LEU A 471 4.53 -2.13 -6.98
C LEU A 471 3.94 -3.47 -6.57
N ILE A 472 3.45 -3.59 -5.35
CA ILE A 472 2.93 -4.82 -4.75
C ILE A 472 1.82 -5.40 -5.65
N LEU A 473 1.90 -6.72 -5.91
CA LEU A 473 1.03 -7.48 -6.84
C LEU A 473 1.06 -7.03 -8.32
N ARG A 474 1.95 -6.10 -8.69
CA ARG A 474 2.01 -5.54 -10.06
C ARG A 474 3.40 -5.49 -10.70
N ARG A 475 4.44 -5.21 -9.91
CA ARG A 475 5.83 -5.06 -10.34
C ARG A 475 6.75 -5.45 -9.19
N GLU A 476 7.51 -6.52 -9.37
CA GLU A 476 8.59 -6.88 -8.44
C GLU A 476 9.63 -5.75 -8.32
N PRO A 477 10.35 -5.67 -7.19
CA PRO A 477 11.58 -4.88 -7.08
C PRO A 477 12.48 -5.04 -8.30
N TYR A 478 13.11 -3.95 -8.75
CA TYR A 478 14.20 -4.11 -9.73
C TYR A 478 15.36 -4.93 -9.11
N PRO A 479 16.18 -5.62 -9.91
CA PRO A 479 17.32 -6.37 -9.38
C PRO A 479 18.32 -5.41 -8.73
N VAL A 480 18.44 -5.41 -7.41
CA VAL A 480 19.35 -4.52 -6.67
C VAL A 480 19.98 -5.28 -5.50
N ASP A 481 21.22 -4.92 -5.17
CA ASP A 481 21.87 -5.32 -3.94
C ASP A 481 21.49 -4.37 -2.79
N VAL A 482 20.44 -4.73 -2.04
CA VAL A 482 19.92 -3.87 -0.96
C VAL A 482 20.92 -3.73 0.19
N ASP A 483 21.71 -4.77 0.49
CA ASP A 483 22.76 -4.69 1.50
C ASP A 483 23.78 -3.60 1.16
N ALA A 484 24.28 -3.58 -0.09
CA ALA A 484 25.21 -2.56 -0.55
C ALA A 484 24.62 -1.15 -0.50
N VAL A 485 23.34 -1.00 -0.88
CA VAL A 485 22.60 0.27 -0.82
C VAL A 485 22.46 0.76 0.62
N VAL A 486 22.08 -0.12 1.55
CA VAL A 486 21.96 0.22 2.98
C VAL A 486 23.32 0.59 3.58
N ASP A 487 24.38 -0.17 3.28
CA ASP A 487 25.72 0.14 3.76
C ASP A 487 26.22 1.49 3.24
N ALA A 488 25.92 1.83 1.98
CA ALA A 488 26.24 3.14 1.42
C ALA A 488 25.43 4.25 2.08
N ALA A 489 24.13 4.06 2.27
CA ALA A 489 23.26 5.02 2.96
C ALA A 489 23.78 5.32 4.38
N ALA A 490 24.22 4.29 5.12
CA ALA A 490 24.83 4.44 6.43
C ALA A 490 26.12 5.27 6.38
N ARG A 491 27.04 4.93 5.45
CA ARG A 491 28.33 5.63 5.30
C ARG A 491 28.16 7.10 4.92
N HIS A 492 27.22 7.41 4.03
CA HIS A 492 27.03 8.76 3.49
C HIS A 492 26.01 9.58 4.29
N GLY A 493 25.31 8.98 5.25
CA GLY A 493 24.28 9.66 6.04
C GLY A 493 23.04 10.01 5.23
N VAL A 494 22.76 9.25 4.16
CA VAL A 494 21.52 9.35 3.36
C VAL A 494 20.44 8.51 4.01
N ALA A 495 19.25 9.07 4.19
CA ALA A 495 18.11 8.34 4.74
C ALA A 495 17.43 7.48 3.67
N LEU A 496 16.75 6.41 4.11
CA LEU A 496 15.94 5.55 3.23
C LEU A 496 14.45 5.77 3.49
N GLU A 497 13.68 5.91 2.43
CA GLU A 497 12.23 6.11 2.51
C GLU A 497 11.48 4.79 2.77
N ILE A 498 10.44 4.87 3.62
CA ILE A 498 9.29 3.98 3.69
C ILE A 498 8.08 4.75 3.14
N ASN A 499 7.81 4.53 1.86
CA ASN A 499 6.75 5.17 1.09
C ASN A 499 5.40 4.53 1.41
N CYS A 500 4.42 5.32 1.83
CA CYS A 500 3.12 4.85 2.30
C CYS A 500 2.10 4.59 1.18
N GLN A 501 2.46 4.75 -0.10
CA GLN A 501 1.56 4.38 -1.19
C GLN A 501 1.18 2.90 -1.03
N VAL A 502 -0.12 2.64 -1.10
CA VAL A 502 -0.75 1.37 -0.72
C VAL A 502 -0.29 0.20 -1.59
N ASP A 503 0.08 0.51 -2.83
CA ASP A 503 0.62 -0.40 -3.82
C ASP A 503 2.15 -0.39 -3.85
N ARG A 504 2.85 0.34 -2.97
CA ARG A 504 4.33 0.35 -2.87
C ARG A 504 4.83 -0.22 -1.55
N LEU A 505 4.48 0.43 -0.43
CA LEU A 505 5.01 0.19 0.91
C LEU A 505 6.54 -0.01 0.90
N ASP A 506 7.26 0.89 0.23
CA ASP A 506 8.68 0.70 -0.12
C ASP A 506 9.54 1.77 0.56
N LEU A 507 10.44 1.44 1.48
CA LEU A 507 11.06 0.15 1.75
C LEU A 507 10.18 -0.87 2.50
N ASN A 508 10.30 -2.16 2.15
CA ASN A 508 9.61 -3.22 2.88
C ASN A 508 10.14 -3.40 4.32
N ASP A 509 9.41 -4.16 5.15
CA ASP A 509 9.73 -4.31 6.58
C ASP A 509 11.10 -4.97 6.84
N ALA A 510 11.47 -5.98 6.05
CA ALA A 510 12.73 -6.71 6.19
C ALA A 510 13.93 -5.81 5.87
N HIS A 511 13.87 -5.05 4.78
CA HIS A 511 14.92 -4.12 4.39
C HIS A 511 14.94 -2.87 5.29
N ALA A 512 13.79 -2.42 5.80
CA ALA A 512 13.74 -1.34 6.78
C ALA A 512 14.36 -1.76 8.13
N LYS A 513 14.13 -3.00 8.57
CA LYS A 513 14.81 -3.57 9.75
C LYS A 513 16.32 -3.63 9.52
N LEU A 514 16.75 -4.11 8.35
CA LEU A 514 18.15 -4.14 7.95
C LEU A 514 18.81 -2.75 7.98
N ALA A 515 18.12 -1.73 7.47
CA ALA A 515 18.56 -0.35 7.50
C ALA A 515 18.76 0.15 8.93
N ARG A 516 17.79 -0.10 9.80
CA ARG A 516 17.87 0.25 11.22
C ARG A 516 18.99 -0.49 11.95
N ASP A 517 19.17 -1.78 11.69
CA ASP A 517 20.24 -2.59 12.30
C ASP A 517 21.65 -2.12 11.87
N ARG A 518 21.76 -1.46 10.71
CA ARG A 518 22.98 -0.80 10.22
C ARG A 518 23.09 0.69 10.58
N GLY A 519 22.14 1.22 11.38
CA GLY A 519 22.17 2.61 11.84
C GLY A 519 21.75 3.65 10.79
N VAL A 520 21.12 3.23 9.69
CA VAL A 520 20.53 4.16 8.72
C VAL A 520 19.27 4.77 9.30
N ARG A 521 19.14 6.10 9.18
CA ARG A 521 17.90 6.79 9.52
C ARG A 521 16.87 6.58 8.42
N LEU A 522 15.61 6.35 8.79
CA LEU A 522 14.52 6.17 7.84
C LEU A 522 13.60 7.40 7.79
N VAL A 523 12.81 7.50 6.73
CA VAL A 523 11.75 8.51 6.58
C VAL A 523 10.46 7.79 6.25
N ILE A 524 9.34 8.17 6.88
CA ILE A 524 8.01 7.65 6.51
C ILE A 524 7.28 8.76 5.75
N SER A 525 6.99 8.57 4.48
CA SER A 525 6.38 9.61 3.64
C SER A 525 5.14 9.09 2.93
N THR A 526 4.20 9.98 2.61
CA THR A 526 3.03 9.55 1.83
C THR A 526 3.25 9.54 0.35
N ASP A 527 4.21 10.30 -0.19
CA ASP A 527 4.33 10.51 -1.64
C ASP A 527 2.97 11.02 -2.19
N ALA A 528 2.45 12.04 -1.48
CA ALA A 528 1.11 12.53 -1.67
C ALA A 528 1.00 13.33 -2.97
N HIS A 529 0.16 12.86 -3.88
CA HIS A 529 -0.24 13.60 -5.09
C HIS A 529 -1.59 14.32 -4.92
N SER A 530 -2.19 14.24 -3.74
CA SER A 530 -3.39 14.98 -3.38
C SER A 530 -3.49 15.15 -1.86
N ARG A 531 -4.27 16.14 -1.44
CA ARG A 531 -4.55 16.46 -0.03
C ARG A 531 -5.20 15.31 0.75
N HIS A 532 -5.75 14.32 0.07
CA HIS A 532 -6.41 13.15 0.66
C HIS A 532 -5.45 12.01 1.02
N ALA A 533 -4.18 12.10 0.63
CA ALA A 533 -3.22 11.02 0.80
C ALA A 533 -2.61 10.92 2.21
N PHE A 534 -2.66 11.95 3.05
CA PHE A 534 -1.99 11.95 4.38
C PHE A 534 -2.51 10.86 5.35
N GLY A 535 -3.75 10.38 5.16
CA GLY A 535 -4.28 9.23 5.90
C GLY A 535 -3.52 7.92 5.65
N ARG A 536 -2.71 7.85 4.58
CA ARG A 536 -1.88 6.70 4.22
C ARG A 536 -0.68 6.50 5.15
N LEU A 537 -0.27 7.52 5.93
CA LEU A 537 0.83 7.41 6.90
C LEU A 537 0.71 6.18 7.81
N ARG A 538 -0.53 5.79 8.14
CA ARG A 538 -0.82 4.58 8.92
C ARG A 538 -0.18 3.31 8.35
N TRP A 539 -0.07 3.20 7.03
CA TRP A 539 0.49 2.02 6.37
C TRP A 539 2.01 1.98 6.46
N GLY A 540 2.70 3.12 6.27
CA GLY A 540 4.14 3.19 6.50
C GLY A 540 4.51 3.00 7.97
N ILE A 541 3.69 3.50 8.91
CA ILE A 541 3.85 3.21 10.35
C ILE A 541 3.77 1.70 10.59
N LEU A 542 2.82 1.00 9.98
CA LEU A 542 2.69 -0.44 10.14
C LEU A 542 3.93 -1.20 9.63
N VAL A 543 4.47 -0.79 8.47
CA VAL A 543 5.75 -1.31 7.96
C VAL A 543 6.90 -1.02 8.94
N ALA A 544 6.97 0.21 9.46
CA ALA A 544 7.99 0.63 10.41
C ALA A 544 7.92 -0.17 11.73
N ARG A 545 6.71 -0.44 12.23
CA ARG A 545 6.49 -1.30 13.41
C ARG A 545 6.97 -2.72 13.16
N ARG A 546 6.62 -3.32 12.02
CA ARG A 546 7.12 -4.64 11.59
C ARG A 546 8.65 -4.68 11.42
N ALA A 547 9.24 -3.54 11.10
CA ALA A 547 10.69 -3.34 11.00
C ALA A 547 11.37 -3.02 12.35
N TRP A 548 10.63 -3.07 13.46
CA TRP A 548 11.12 -2.80 14.82
C TRP A 548 11.58 -1.36 15.05
N LEU A 549 11.09 -0.42 14.22
CA LEU A 549 11.52 0.97 14.29
C LEU A 549 10.94 1.66 15.53
N ARG A 550 11.83 2.37 16.21
CA ARG A 550 11.52 3.31 17.29
C ARG A 550 11.37 4.71 16.68
N PRO A 551 10.77 5.66 17.41
CA PRO A 551 10.73 7.05 16.96
C PRO A 551 12.12 7.61 16.64
N ALA A 552 13.15 7.23 17.39
CA ALA A 552 14.53 7.66 17.17
C ALA A 552 15.17 7.13 15.88
N ASP A 553 14.62 6.09 15.25
CA ASP A 553 15.15 5.53 14.00
C ASP A 553 14.64 6.31 12.77
N VAL A 554 13.55 7.05 12.92
CA VAL A 554 12.85 7.79 11.84
C VAL A 554 13.16 9.29 11.94
N LEU A 555 13.44 9.98 10.83
CA LEU A 555 13.81 11.41 10.83
C LEU A 555 12.62 12.32 11.08
N ASN A 556 11.48 12.06 10.44
CA ASN A 556 10.30 12.90 10.52
C ASN A 556 9.45 12.70 11.79
N THR A 557 10.08 12.18 12.85
CA THR A 557 9.62 12.23 14.25
C THR A 557 10.26 13.39 15.02
N LEU A 558 11.33 13.97 14.48
CA LEU A 558 12.07 15.07 15.11
C LEU A 558 11.30 16.39 15.01
N PRO A 559 11.51 17.31 15.97
CA PRO A 559 11.80 18.71 15.74
C PRO A 559 11.76 19.23 14.32
N PHE A 560 11.04 20.28 13.93
CA PHE A 560 11.36 20.89 12.62
C PHE A 560 12.83 21.33 12.53
N ASP A 561 13.33 22.04 13.57
CA ASP A 561 14.72 22.52 13.59
C ASP A 561 15.73 21.37 13.75
N GLU A 562 15.40 20.35 14.56
CA GLU A 562 16.26 19.16 14.71
C GLU A 562 16.28 18.31 13.44
N LEU A 563 15.15 18.15 12.75
CA LEU A 563 15.07 17.51 11.44
C LEU A 563 16.01 18.23 10.48
N ARG A 564 15.87 19.56 10.35
CA ARG A 564 16.70 20.34 9.43
C ARG A 564 18.18 20.16 9.75
N ALA A 565 18.58 20.26 11.02
CA ALA A 565 19.96 20.03 11.43
C ALA A 565 20.44 18.58 11.18
N SER A 566 19.54 17.60 11.22
CA SER A 566 19.86 16.19 11.00
C SER A 566 20.06 15.83 9.52
N LEU A 567 19.51 16.59 8.57
CA LEU A 567 19.69 16.35 7.15
C LEU A 567 21.16 16.50 6.77
N ARG A 568 21.66 15.56 5.95
CA ARG A 568 23.07 15.50 5.54
C ARG A 568 23.57 16.84 5.00
N ARG A 569 22.76 17.53 4.18
CA ARG A 569 23.10 18.83 3.58
C ARG A 569 23.39 19.95 4.57
N ASN A 570 22.92 19.82 5.83
CA ASN A 570 23.07 20.83 6.87
C ASN A 570 24.10 20.43 7.95
N ARG A 571 24.73 19.26 7.79
CA ARG A 571 25.82 18.83 8.68
C ARG A 571 27.12 19.56 8.30
N PRO A 572 27.93 19.98 9.28
CA PRO A 572 29.16 20.74 9.05
C PRO A 572 30.24 19.96 8.33
#